data_AF-A0A839UB46-F1
#
_entry.id   AF-A0A839UB46-F1
#
_cell.length_a   1.000
_cell.length_b   1.000
_cell.length_c   1.000
_cell.angle_alpha   90.00
_cell.angle_beta   90.00
_cell.angle_gamma   90.00
#
_symmetry.space_group_name_H-M   'P 1'
#
loop_
_entity.id
_entity.type
_entity.pdbx_description
1 polymer ?
#
loop_
_entity_poly.entity_id
_entity_poly.type
_entity_poly.pdbx_seq_one_letter_code
_entity_poly.pdbx_strand_id
1 'polypeptide(L)'
;MSSITWIIIAGAVLTFLTRIGGHLVLSRFERIHPRVEVALNAVPAAVLTTLVAPAAAEADWRGLIALAFAGLVALRFNALTMFLAGGAVIILLRQFS
;
A
#
# COMPACT_ATOMS: atom_id res chain seq x y z
N MET A 1 -28.57 0.91 -12.93
CA MET A 1 -27.11 1.04 -12.75
C MET A 1 -26.77 0.54 -11.35
N SER A 2 -25.88 -0.44 -11.21
CA SER A 2 -25.58 -1.08 -9.92
C SER A 2 -24.85 -0.10 -8.98
N SER A 3 -25.09 -0.18 -7.68
CA SER A 3 -24.41 0.66 -6.66
C SER A 3 -22.88 0.59 -6.76
N ILE A 4 -22.35 -0.56 -7.17
CA ILE A 4 -20.91 -0.77 -7.42
C ILE A 4 -20.38 0.18 -8.50
N THR A 5 -21.13 0.41 -9.57
CA THR A 5 -20.73 1.32 -10.65
C THR A 5 -20.56 2.75 -10.12
N TRP A 6 -21.48 3.21 -9.26
CA TRP A 6 -21.37 4.52 -8.62
C TRP A 6 -20.21 4.61 -7.63
N ILE A 7 -19.94 3.55 -6.85
CA ILE A 7 -18.79 3.49 -5.93
C ILE A 7 -17.48 3.60 -6.72
N ILE A 8 -17.34 2.88 -7.84
CA ILE A 8 -16.15 2.93 -8.69
C ILE A 8 -15.94 4.33 -9.26
N ILE A 9 -17.00 4.93 -9.82
CA ILE A 9 -16.92 6.29 -10.38
C ILE A 9 -16.57 7.30 -9.29
N ALA A 10 -17.23 7.24 -8.13
CA ALA A 10 -16.95 8.13 -7.01
C ALA A 10 -15.51 7.97 -6.50
N GLY A 11 -15.02 6.73 -6.36
CA GLY A 11 -13.64 6.44 -5.97
C GLY A 11 -12.63 6.97 -6.99
N ALA A 12 -12.90 6.80 -8.29
CA ALA A 12 -12.06 7.33 -9.35
C ALA A 12 -11.99 8.87 -9.30
N VAL A 13 -13.14 9.55 -9.18
CA VAL A 13 -13.21 11.01 -9.05
C VAL A 13 -12.44 11.48 -7.82
N LEU A 14 -12.64 10.84 -6.66
CA LEU A 14 -11.96 11.21 -5.41
C LEU A 14 -10.45 11.00 -5.50
N THR A 15 -10.00 9.96 -6.21
CA THR A 15 -8.57 9.70 -6.45
C THR A 15 -7.94 10.81 -7.29
N PHE A 16 -8.60 11.24 -8.36
CA PHE A 16 -8.10 12.36 -9.16
C PHE A 16 -8.15 13.69 -8.42
N LEU A 17 -9.22 13.95 -7.66
CA LEU A 17 -9.34 15.17 -6.86
C LEU A 17 -8.24 15.28 -5.80
N THR A 18 -7.94 14.20 -5.08
CA THR A 18 -6.85 14.19 -4.08
C THR A 18 -5.47 14.37 -4.72
N ARG A 19 -5.22 13.75 -5.88
CA ARG A 19 -3.98 13.97 -6.66
C ARG A 19 -3.85 15.42 -7.12
N ILE A 20 -4.89 15.98 -7.72
CA ILE A 20 -4.89 17.38 -8.20
C ILE A 20 -4.75 18.34 -7.02
N GLY A 21 -5.46 18.10 -5.91
CA GLY A 21 -5.39 18.90 -4.69
C GLY A 21 -3.98 18.94 -4.12
N GLY A 22 -3.28 17.79 -4.04
CA GLY A 22 -1.88 17.74 -3.62
C GLY A 22 -0.97 18.59 -4.51
N HIS A 23 -1.10 18.46 -5.83
CA HIS A 23 -0.33 19.28 -6.78
C HIS A 23 -0.62 20.78 -6.64
N LEU A 24 -1.89 21.15 -6.50
CA LEU A 24 -2.31 22.55 -6.31
C LEU A 24 -1.72 23.14 -5.03
N VAL A 25 -1.81 22.42 -3.91
CA VAL A 25 -1.26 22.86 -2.63
C VAL A 25 0.26 23.02 -2.73
N LEU A 26 0.97 22.05 -3.29
CA LEU A 26 2.42 22.11 -3.48
C LEU A 26 2.83 23.22 -4.46
N SER A 27 2.06 23.48 -5.51
CA SER A 27 2.35 24.56 -6.48
C SER A 27 2.23 25.98 -5.91
N ARG A 28 1.59 26.15 -4.74
CA ARG A 28 1.52 27.45 -4.05
C ARG A 28 2.77 27.77 -3.25
N PHE A 29 3.61 26.76 -2.98
CA PHE A 29 4.90 26.95 -2.33
C PHE A 29 5.96 27.12 -3.40
N GLU A 30 6.54 28.32 -3.50
CA GLU A 30 7.63 28.62 -4.43
C GLU A 30 8.91 27.85 -4.07
N ARG A 31 9.10 27.56 -2.77
CA ARG A 31 10.11 26.63 -2.24
C ARG A 31 9.51 25.84 -1.08
N ILE A 32 9.70 24.52 -1.09
CA ILE A 32 9.27 23.64 0.00
C ILE A 32 10.22 23.85 1.19
N HIS A 33 9.68 24.15 2.36
CA HIS A 33 10.49 24.32 3.57
C HIS A 33 11.13 22.97 3.97
N PRO A 34 12.40 22.92 4.41
CA PRO A 34 13.11 21.66 4.70
C PRO A 34 12.36 20.71 5.63
N ARG A 35 11.61 21.23 6.61
CA ARG A 35 10.77 20.42 7.51
C ARG A 35 9.63 19.70 6.81
N VAL A 36 9.02 20.33 5.81
CA VAL A 36 7.89 19.77 5.05
C VAL A 36 8.40 18.69 4.10
N GLU A 37 9.56 18.89 3.48
CA GLU A 37 10.19 17.89 2.61
C GLU A 37 10.52 16.60 3.38
N VAL A 38 11.14 16.73 4.56
CA VAL A 38 11.43 15.58 5.43
C VAL A 38 10.14 14.86 5.85
N ALA A 39 9.10 15.61 6.21
CA ALA A 39 7.80 15.03 6.55
C ALA A 39 7.20 14.27 5.37
N LEU A 40 7.18 14.87 4.17
CA LEU A 40 6.68 14.25 2.95
C LEU A 40 7.43 12.96 2.58
N ASN A 41 8.76 12.96 2.73
CA ASN A 41 9.58 11.77 2.50
C ASN A 41 9.33 10.65 3.53
N ALA A 42 8.84 10.98 4.72
CA ALA A 42 8.48 10.01 5.76
C ALA A 42 7.06 9.42 5.57
N VAL A 43 6.16 10.10 4.86
CA VAL A 43 4.75 9.66 4.68
C VAL A 43 4.64 8.26 4.07
N PRO A 44 5.33 7.91 2.96
CA PRO A 44 5.19 6.59 2.35
C PRO A 44 5.57 5.45 3.30
N ALA A 45 6.66 5.62 4.05
CA ALA A 45 7.08 4.63 5.04
C ALA A 45 6.03 4.47 6.14
N ALA A 46 5.52 5.59 6.69
CA ALA A 46 4.47 5.55 7.70
C ALA A 46 3.21 4.83 7.20
N VAL A 47 2.71 5.19 6.02
CA VAL A 47 1.50 4.56 5.44
C VAL A 47 1.70 3.05 5.25
N LEU A 48 2.83 2.62 4.67
CA LEU A 48 3.11 1.20 4.49
C LEU A 48 3.18 0.46 5.84
N THR A 49 3.81 1.04 6.85
CA THR A 49 3.85 0.43 8.19
C THR A 49 2.47 0.32 8.82
N THR A 50 1.59 1.31 8.64
CA THR A 50 0.20 1.25 9.15
C THR A 50 -0.67 0.22 8.43
N LEU A 51 -0.32 -0.17 7.20
CA LEU A 51 -1.01 -1.23 6.47
C LEU A 51 -0.48 -2.62 6.87
N VAL A 52 0.84 -2.75 7.02
CA VAL A 52 1.50 -4.04 7.28
C VAL A 52 1.39 -4.45 8.76
N ALA A 53 1.50 -3.50 9.70
CA ALA A 53 1.44 -3.78 11.13
C ALA A 53 0.14 -4.49 11.57
N PRO A 54 -1.09 -4.00 11.23
CA PRO A 54 -2.32 -4.70 11.58
C PRO A 54 -2.43 -6.04 10.84
N ALA A 55 -2.02 -6.08 9.56
CA ALA A 55 -2.02 -7.33 8.79
C ALA A 55 -1.11 -8.41 9.42
N ALA A 56 -0.01 -8.02 10.06
CA ALA A 56 0.86 -8.92 10.80
C ALA A 56 0.27 -9.29 12.18
N ALA A 57 -0.33 -8.32 12.90
CA ALA A 57 -0.87 -8.54 14.23
C ALA A 57 -2.11 -9.46 14.23
N GLU A 58 -2.95 -9.38 13.20
CA GLU A 58 -4.17 -10.18 13.05
C GLU A 58 -3.94 -11.48 12.25
N ALA A 59 -2.74 -11.70 11.72
CA ALA A 59 -2.44 -12.89 10.93
C ALA A 59 -2.28 -14.14 11.81
N ASP A 60 -2.86 -15.25 11.35
CA ASP A 60 -2.49 -16.59 11.82
C ASP A 60 -1.03 -16.93 11.43
N TRP A 61 -0.46 -17.99 12.02
CA TRP A 61 0.92 -18.43 11.75
C TRP A 61 1.21 -18.59 10.24
N ARG A 62 0.22 -19.05 9.47
CA ARG A 62 0.29 -19.18 8.00
C ARG A 62 0.47 -17.83 7.32
N GLY A 63 -0.26 -16.82 7.80
CA GLY A 63 -0.18 -15.44 7.29
C GLY A 63 1.16 -14.80 7.63
N LEU A 64 1.69 -15.03 8.84
CA LEU A 64 3.01 -14.55 9.25
C LEU A 64 4.14 -15.15 8.39
N ILE A 65 4.08 -16.45 8.07
CA ILE A 65 5.06 -17.08 7.17
C ILE A 65 4.98 -16.51 5.77
N ALA A 66 3.76 -16.36 5.22
CA ALA A 66 3.59 -15.76 3.91
C ALA A 66 4.09 -14.31 3.86
N LEU A 67 3.83 -13.53 4.91
CA LEU A 67 4.30 -12.15 5.04
C LEU A 67 5.84 -12.08 5.13
N ALA A 68 6.46 -12.94 5.95
CA ALA A 68 7.91 -13.02 6.06
C ALA A 68 8.55 -13.43 4.72
N PHE A 69 7.98 -14.42 4.04
CA PHE A 69 8.44 -14.86 2.73
C PHE A 69 8.31 -13.76 1.67
N ALA A 70 7.16 -13.08 1.60
CA ALA A 70 6.96 -11.94 0.71
C ALA A 70 7.96 -10.82 1.00
N GLY A 71 8.24 -10.54 2.28
CA GLY A 71 9.27 -9.60 2.71
C GLY A 71 10.68 -9.98 2.21
N LEU A 72 11.07 -11.25 2.31
CA LEU A 72 12.35 -11.74 1.80
C LEU A 72 12.45 -11.60 0.26
N VAL A 73 11.36 -11.92 -0.46
CA VAL A 73 11.33 -11.77 -1.93
C VAL A 73 11.39 -10.29 -2.32
N ALA A 74 10.76 -9.39 -1.55
CA ALA A 74 10.77 -7.94 -1.80
C ALA A 74 12.19 -7.34 -1.78
N LEU A 75 13.12 -7.93 -1.03
CA LEU A 75 14.50 -7.42 -0.92
C LEU A 75 15.30 -7.59 -2.22
N ARG A 76 14.94 -8.56 -3.06
CA ARG A 76 15.74 -8.92 -4.25
C ARG A 76 15.00 -8.83 -5.58
N PHE A 77 13.67 -8.93 -5.56
CA PHE A 77 12.83 -9.00 -6.76
C PHE A 77 11.89 -7.80 -6.89
N ASN A 78 11.26 -7.66 -8.05
CA ASN A 78 10.29 -6.59 -8.28
C ASN A 78 8.96 -6.83 -7.54
N ALA A 79 8.13 -5.80 -7.44
CA ALA A 79 6.86 -5.85 -6.72
C ALA A 79 5.88 -6.91 -7.26
N LEU A 80 5.88 -7.15 -8.57
CA LEU A 80 4.99 -8.13 -9.20
C LEU A 80 5.41 -9.56 -8.86
N THR A 81 6.71 -9.86 -8.88
CA THR A 81 7.26 -11.14 -8.44
C THR A 81 6.98 -11.39 -6.96
N MET A 82 7.18 -10.38 -6.11
CA MET A 82 6.86 -10.48 -4.68
C MET A 82 5.38 -10.75 -4.44
N PHE A 83 4.49 -10.03 -5.13
CA PHE A 83 3.06 -10.23 -5.01
C PHE A 83 2.63 -11.64 -5.42
N LEU A 84 3.10 -12.13 -6.56
CA LEU A 84 2.79 -13.48 -7.04
C LEU A 84 3.35 -14.56 -6.13
N ALA A 85 4.60 -14.42 -5.68
CA ALA A 85 5.26 -15.41 -4.85
C ALA A 85 4.64 -15.47 -3.44
N GLY A 86 4.39 -14.32 -2.80
CA GLY A 86 3.70 -14.24 -1.51
C GLY A 86 2.25 -14.75 -1.60
N GLY A 87 1.53 -14.38 -2.66
CA GLY A 87 0.19 -14.89 -2.95
C GLY A 87 0.15 -16.41 -3.12
N ALA A 88 1.08 -16.97 -3.88
CA ALA A 88 1.19 -18.41 -4.04
C ALA A 88 1.45 -19.12 -2.70
N VAL A 89 2.37 -18.61 -1.87
CA VAL A 89 2.67 -19.19 -0.57
C VAL A 89 1.46 -19.18 0.36
N ILE A 90 0.72 -18.06 0.48
CA ILE A 90 -0.45 -18.02 1.36
C ILE A 90 -1.59 -18.92 0.88
N ILE A 91 -1.78 -19.03 -0.45
CA ILE A 91 -2.76 -19.95 -1.04
C ILE A 91 -2.39 -21.40 -0.69
N LEU A 92 -1.13 -21.79 -0.90
CA LEU A 92 -0.65 -23.14 -0.59
C LEU A 92 -0.78 -23.45 0.90
N LEU A 93 -0.33 -22.54 1.79
CA LEU A 93 -0.43 -22.72 3.24
C LEU A 93 -1.90 -22.83 3.71
N ARG A 94 -2.83 -22.17 3.03
CA ARG A 94 -4.26 -22.31 3.32
C ARG A 94 -4.85 -23.66 2.91
N GLN A 95 -4.25 -24.38 1.95
CA GLN A 95 -4.74 -25.72 1.57
C GLN A 95 -4.45 -26.80 2.61
N PHE A 96 -3.44 -26.62 3.46
CA PHE A 96 -3.14 -27.53 4.57
C PHE A 96 -4.04 -27.26 5.80
N SER A 97 -5.29 -26.82 5.58
CA SER A 97 -6.32 -26.67 6.62
C SER A 97 -7.12 -27.96 6.78
#